data_AF-A0AAV4Q039-F1
#
_entry.id   AF-A0AAV4Q039-F1
#
_cell.length_a   1.000
_cell.length_b   1.000
_cell.length_c   1.000
_cell.angle_alpha   90.00
_cell.angle_beta   90.00
_cell.angle_gamma   90.00
#
_symmetry.space_group_name_H-M   'P 1'
#
loop_
_entity.id
_entity.type
_entity.pdbx_description
1 polymer ?
#
loop_
_entity_poly.entity_id
_entity_poly.type
_entity_poly.pdbx_seq_one_letter_code
_entity_poly.pdbx_strand_id
1 'polypeptide(L)'
;MPGKNSRTYVAPMFPVQEIHKQLKKIDKNIPASVAVFLAAAEEYLAAEIIEKAAAKSRQKGLSTIGVNEISEGIKADEDLNTLLGKSLQ
;
A
#
# COMPACT_ATOMS: atom_id res chain seq x y z
N MET A 1 31.16 -20.85 5.98
CA MET A 1 29.83 -20.27 6.27
C MET A 1 29.98 -18.76 6.40
N PRO A 2 29.41 -17.94 5.50
CA PRO A 2 29.43 -16.51 5.70
C PRO A 2 28.19 -16.09 6.48
N GLY A 3 28.38 -15.67 7.73
CA GLY A 3 27.44 -14.77 8.40
C GLY A 3 27.69 -13.34 7.94
N LYS A 4 26.62 -12.59 7.66
CA LYS A 4 26.57 -11.12 7.60
C LYS A 4 25.09 -10.73 7.48
N ASN A 5 24.69 -9.75 8.28
CA ASN A 5 23.34 -9.25 8.45
C ASN A 5 22.84 -8.54 7.17
N SER A 6 22.52 -9.28 6.12
CA SER A 6 21.89 -8.71 4.93
C SER A 6 20.42 -8.43 5.23
N ARG A 7 20.10 -7.22 5.67
CA ARG A 7 18.79 -6.65 5.32
C ARG A 7 18.78 -6.61 3.79
N THR A 8 18.17 -7.60 3.16
CA THR A 8 17.96 -7.60 1.72
C THR A 8 17.09 -6.38 1.45
N TYR A 9 17.68 -5.32 0.89
CA TYR A 9 16.89 -4.21 0.36
C TYR A 9 16.08 -4.79 -0.80
N VAL A 10 14.80 -5.04 -0.55
CA VAL A 10 13.85 -5.40 -1.59
C VAL A 10 13.34 -4.09 -2.15
N ALA A 11 13.53 -3.87 -3.45
CA ALA A 11 12.94 -2.72 -4.11
C ALA A 11 11.41 -2.82 -4.04
N PRO A 12 10.68 -1.70 -3.91
CA PRO A 12 9.23 -1.72 -3.93
C PRO A 12 8.69 -2.47 -5.16
N MET A 13 7.68 -3.29 -4.96
CA MET A 13 6.91 -3.97 -6.00
C MET A 13 6.03 -3.00 -6.77
N PHE A 14 5.65 -1.87 -6.15
CA PHE A 14 4.92 -0.80 -6.83
C PHE A 14 5.80 -0.15 -7.92
N PRO A 15 5.20 0.32 -9.03
CA PRO A 15 5.94 0.70 -10.24
C PRO A 15 6.67 2.04 -10.08
N VAL A 16 7.87 2.02 -9.49
CA VAL A 16 8.71 3.19 -9.20
C VAL A 16 8.90 4.09 -10.42
N GLN A 17 9.20 3.51 -11.60
CA GLN A 17 9.45 4.29 -12.82
C GLN A 17 8.19 4.99 -13.32
N GLU A 18 7.01 4.37 -13.16
CA GLU A 18 5.76 4.98 -13.59
C GLU A 18 5.34 6.10 -12.63
N ILE A 19 5.49 5.88 -11.33
CA ILE A 19 5.31 6.91 -10.30
C ILE A 19 6.24 8.10 -10.60
N HIS A 20 7.52 7.85 -10.91
CA HIS A 20 8.46 8.94 -11.24
C HIS A 20 8.04 9.74 -12.47
N LYS A 21 7.57 9.08 -13.54
CA LYS A 21 7.04 9.77 -14.73
C LYS A 21 5.84 10.64 -14.38
N GLN A 22 4.94 10.18 -13.52
CA GLN A 22 3.79 10.97 -13.07
C GLN A 22 4.24 12.20 -12.29
N LEU A 23 5.20 12.05 -11.36
CA LEU A 23 5.78 13.17 -10.61
C LEU A 23 6.42 14.22 -11.55
N LYS A 24 7.13 13.77 -12.60
CA LYS A 24 7.74 14.67 -13.60
C LYS A 24 6.72 15.51 -14.40
N LYS A 25 5.45 15.10 -14.45
CA LYS A 25 4.37 15.92 -15.05
C LYS A 25 3.99 17.11 -14.16
N ILE A 26 4.21 17.00 -12.84
CA ILE A 26 3.95 18.05 -11.85
C ILE A 26 5.16 18.98 -11.79
N ASP A 27 6.36 18.41 -11.56
CA ASP A 27 7.61 19.16 -11.53
C ASP A 27 8.77 18.32 -12.10
N LYS A 28 9.45 18.89 -13.10
CA LYS A 28 10.60 18.27 -13.77
C LYS A 28 11.83 18.11 -12.87
N ASN A 29 11.89 18.78 -11.72
CA ASN A 29 13.03 18.75 -10.80
C ASN A 29 12.96 17.64 -9.74
N ILE A 30 11.87 16.86 -9.69
CA ILE A 30 11.71 15.81 -8.67
C ILE A 30 12.74 14.68 -8.85
N PRO A 31 13.57 14.38 -7.83
CA PRO A 31 14.57 13.32 -7.92
C PRO A 31 13.93 11.93 -7.85
N ALA A 32 14.60 10.93 -8.44
CA ALA A 32 14.09 9.55 -8.49
C ALA A 32 13.89 8.93 -7.09
N SER A 33 14.66 9.37 -6.08
CA SER A 33 14.53 8.91 -4.69
C SER A 33 13.14 9.20 -4.09
N VAL A 34 12.48 10.28 -4.49
CA VAL A 34 11.11 10.60 -4.06
C VAL A 34 10.13 9.56 -4.59
N ALA A 35 10.31 9.10 -5.83
CA ALA A 35 9.46 8.06 -6.40
C ALA A 35 9.66 6.70 -5.70
N VAL A 36 10.88 6.36 -5.30
CA VAL A 36 11.16 5.16 -4.50
C VAL A 36 10.45 5.23 -3.15
N PHE A 37 10.53 6.37 -2.46
CA PHE A 37 9.86 6.58 -1.19
C PHE A 37 8.34 6.47 -1.32
N LEU A 38 7.75 7.12 -2.32
CA LEU A 38 6.31 7.08 -2.55
C LEU A 38 5.83 5.68 -2.94
N ALA A 39 6.56 4.96 -3.80
CA ALA A 39 6.23 3.58 -4.13
C ALA A 39 6.20 2.69 -2.88
N ALA A 40 7.18 2.84 -1.98
CA ALA A 40 7.22 2.08 -0.73
C ALA A 40 6.04 2.45 0.20
N ALA A 41 5.69 3.73 0.29
CA ALA A 41 4.58 4.19 1.11
C ALA A 41 3.22 3.70 0.57
N GLU A 42 3.02 3.77 -0.74
CA GLU A 42 1.81 3.26 -1.41
C GLU A 42 1.69 1.74 -1.28
N GLU A 43 2.79 1.01 -1.42
CA GLU A 43 2.82 -0.46 -1.24
C GLU A 43 2.49 -0.86 0.19
N TYR A 44 3.05 -0.16 1.18
CA TYR A 44 2.74 -0.40 2.58
C TYR A 44 1.26 -0.15 2.89
N LEU A 45 0.71 0.97 2.41
CA LEU A 45 -0.71 1.29 2.60
C LEU A 45 -1.62 0.26 1.93
N ALA A 46 -1.29 -0.18 0.71
CA ALA A 46 -2.04 -1.21 0.01
C ALA A 46 -2.00 -2.56 0.76
N ALA A 47 -0.84 -2.93 1.31
CA ALA A 47 -0.69 -4.14 2.10
C ALA A 47 -1.55 -4.09 3.38
N GLU A 48 -1.56 -2.97 4.11
CA GLU A 48 -2.37 -2.79 5.31
C GLU A 48 -3.87 -2.92 4.99
N ILE A 49 -4.35 -2.27 3.92
CA ILE A 49 -5.75 -2.37 3.48
C ILE A 49 -6.11 -3.82 3.16
N ILE A 50 -5.26 -4.53 2.41
CA ILE A 50 -5.48 -5.94 2.05
C ILE A 50 -5.50 -6.81 3.30
N GLU A 51 -4.63 -6.56 4.28
CA GLU A 51 -4.60 -7.33 5.53
C GLU A 51 -5.91 -7.20 6.31
N LYS A 52 -6.41 -5.98 6.52
CA LYS A 52 -7.69 -5.77 7.21
C LYS A 52 -8.86 -6.39 6.43
N ALA A 53 -8.90 -6.20 5.12
CA ALA A 53 -9.95 -6.74 4.26
C ALA A 53 -9.93 -8.28 4.25
N ALA A 54 -8.75 -8.88 4.20
CA ALA A 54 -8.59 -10.34 4.26
C ALA A 54 -9.06 -10.90 5.60
N ALA A 55 -8.83 -10.19 6.72
CA ALA A 55 -9.38 -10.57 8.01
C ALA A 55 -10.92 -10.58 8.00
N LYS A 56 -11.56 -9.57 7.40
CA LYS A 56 -13.04 -9.52 7.23
C LYS A 56 -13.57 -10.64 6.34
N SER A 57 -12.91 -10.90 5.21
CA SER A 57 -13.25 -12.00 4.30
C SER A 57 -13.19 -13.36 5.00
N ARG A 58 -12.11 -13.64 5.73
CA ARG A 58 -11.94 -14.90 6.50
C ARG A 58 -12.98 -15.06 7.61
N GLN A 59 -13.32 -13.97 8.31
CA GLN A 59 -14.36 -13.99 9.35
C GLN A 59 -15.73 -14.39 8.77
N LYS A 60 -16.01 -14.04 7.52
CA LYS A 60 -17.24 -14.40 6.80
C LYS A 60 -17.17 -15.76 6.11
N GLY A 61 -16.05 -16.49 6.21
CA GLY A 61 -15.85 -17.76 5.53
C GLY A 61 -15.69 -17.64 4.01
N LEU A 62 -15.34 -16.44 3.52
CA LEU A 62 -15.14 -16.19 2.09
C LEU A 62 -13.71 -16.54 1.68
N SER A 63 -13.54 -17.03 0.45
CA SER A 63 -12.22 -17.33 -0.14
C SER A 63 -11.64 -16.16 -0.94
N THR A 64 -12.42 -15.12 -1.18
CA THR A 64 -12.06 -13.94 -1.97
C THR A 64 -12.33 -12.65 -1.20
N ILE A 65 -11.57 -11.59 -1.49
CA ILE A 65 -11.76 -10.26 -0.92
C ILE A 65 -12.66 -9.47 -1.89
N GLY A 66 -13.83 -9.06 -1.42
CA GLY A 66 -14.77 -8.21 -2.16
C GLY A 66 -14.71 -6.73 -1.75
N VAL A 67 -15.46 -5.90 -2.46
CA VAL A 67 -15.55 -4.45 -2.19
C VAL A 67 -16.07 -4.19 -0.76
N ASN A 68 -17.03 -4.99 -0.29
CA ASN A 68 -17.59 -4.85 1.05
C ASN A 68 -16.54 -5.14 2.13
N GLU A 69 -15.73 -6.18 1.96
CA GLU A 69 -14.69 -6.54 2.92
C GLU A 69 -13.58 -5.48 2.97
N ILE A 70 -13.27 -4.85 1.84
CA ILE A 70 -12.35 -3.69 1.79
C ILE A 70 -12.94 -2.53 2.59
N SER A 71 -14.19 -2.16 2.32
CA SER A 71 -14.86 -1.05 3.02
C SER A 71 -14.99 -1.29 4.52
N GLU A 72 -15.35 -2.50 4.94
CA GLU A 72 -15.42 -2.89 6.34
C GLU A 72 -14.05 -2.95 7.01
N GLY A 73 -13.01 -3.40 6.29
CA GLY A 73 -11.64 -3.43 6.77
C GLY A 73 -11.12 -2.02 7.06
N ILE A 74 -11.33 -1.09 6.14
CA ILE A 74 -10.95 0.32 6.29
C ILE A 74 -11.74 0.97 7.43
N LYS A 75 -13.06 0.82 7.48
CA LYS A 75 -13.91 1.46 8.51
C LYS A 75 -13.64 0.95 9.92
N ALA A 76 -13.16 -0.30 10.05
CA ALA A 76 -12.87 -0.90 11.34
C ALA A 76 -11.50 -0.49 11.92
N ASP A 77 -10.60 0.05 11.10
CA ASP A 77 -9.28 0.51 11.51
C ASP A 77 -9.28 2.03 11.67
N GLU A 78 -8.82 2.55 12.80
CA GLU A 78 -8.93 3.98 13.14
C GLU A 78 -8.12 4.87 12.19
N ASP A 79 -6.89 4.46 11.88
CA ASP A 79 -5.97 5.21 11.02
C ASP A 79 -6.46 5.19 9.58
N LEU A 80 -6.83 4.01 9.06
CA LEU A 80 -7.37 3.89 7.71
C LEU A 80 -8.73 4.59 7.56
N ASN A 81 -9.60 4.51 8.56
CA ASN A 81 -10.89 5.20 8.53
C ASN A 81 -10.69 6.72 8.57
N THR A 82 -9.73 7.21 9.34
CA THR A 82 -9.37 8.64 9.37
C THR A 82 -8.85 9.09 8.00
N LEU A 83 -8.01 8.29 7.37
CA LEU A 83 -7.39 8.60 6.08
C LEU A 83 -8.35 8.50 4.89
N LEU A 84 -9.19 7.45 4.85
CA LEU A 84 -9.95 7.04 3.66
C LEU A 84 -11.46 6.95 3.86
N GLY A 85 -11.96 7.01 5.10
CA GLY A 85 -13.36 6.74 5.42
C GLY A 85 -14.35 7.64 4.71
N LYS A 86 -13.98 8.90 4.45
CA LYS A 86 -14.82 9.87 3.71
C LYS A 86 -14.97 9.55 2.23
N SER A 87 -14.06 8.75 1.67
CA SER A 87 -14.06 8.37 0.25
C SER A 87 -14.84 7.07 -0.02
N LEU A 88 -15.26 6.37 1.03
CA LEU A 88 -16.04 5.12 0.96
C LEU A 88 -17.54 5.45 1.06
N GLN A 89 -18.14 5.78 -0.08
CA GLN A 89 -19.60 5.91 -0.22
C GLN A 89 -20.30 4.56 -0.08
#